data_AF-A0A8N1S2S1-F1
#
_entry.id   AF-A0A8N1S2S1-F1
#
_cell.length_a   1.000
_cell.length_b   1.000
_cell.length_c   1.000
_cell.angle_alpha   90.00
_cell.angle_beta   90.00
_cell.angle_gamma   90.00
#
_symmetry.space_group_name_H-M   'P 1'
#
loop_
_entity.id
_entity.type
_entity.pdbx_description
1 polymer ?
#
loop_
_entity_poly.entity_id
_entity_poly.type
_entity_poly.pdbx_seq_one_letter_code
_entity_poly.pdbx_strand_id
1 'polypeptide(L)'
;MNIDTDSLVYHIQCDDVYETMKCDIAKFGTSDYPPDNAYGMPFVNKKVPGLMKDENNGAIMTEFVGLRAKMYAVRVDDRKDIKKAKGVKNNIVARTITFDDYTRCLNEEIEMTRRQSCIRSKLH
;
A
#
# COMPACT_ATOMS: atom_id res chain seq x y z
N MET A 1 11.26 5.62 -3.37
CA MET A 1 10.43 6.23 -2.31
C MET A 1 9.22 6.89 -2.97
N ASN A 2 8.01 6.50 -2.59
CA ASN A 2 6.77 7.12 -3.08
C ASN A 2 6.04 7.75 -1.89
N ILE A 3 5.54 8.97 -2.06
CA ILE A 3 4.94 9.79 -1.01
C ILE A 3 3.51 10.14 -1.43
N ASP A 4 2.52 9.60 -0.71
CA ASP A 4 1.15 10.09 -0.75
C ASP A 4 0.87 10.99 0.46
N THR A 5 -0.28 11.67 0.47
CA THR A 5 -0.63 12.70 1.47
C THR A 5 -0.57 12.19 2.91
N ASP A 6 -0.71 10.87 3.10
CA ASP A 6 -0.83 10.19 4.39
C ASP A 6 -0.07 8.85 4.47
N SER A 7 0.63 8.43 3.40
CA SER A 7 1.37 7.15 3.35
C SER A 7 2.73 7.30 2.66
N LEU A 8 3.72 6.57 3.19
CA LEU A 8 5.09 6.55 2.70
C LEU A 8 5.50 5.11 2.38
N VAL A 9 5.93 4.86 1.15
CA VAL A 9 6.51 3.56 0.76
C VAL A 9 8.03 3.67 0.84
N TYR A 10 8.59 2.98 1.83
CA TYR A 10 10.03 2.88 2.06
C TYR A 10 10.58 1.61 1.42
N HIS A 11 11.74 1.73 0.78
CA HIS A 11 12.56 0.58 0.42
C HIS A 11 13.68 0.50 1.45
N ILE A 12 13.58 -0.47 2.36
CA ILE A 12 14.53 -0.66 3.45
C ILE A 12 15.39 -1.87 3.09
N GLN A 13 16.72 -1.68 3.07
CA GLN A 13 17.68 -2.78 3.01
C GLN A 13 18.23 -2.99 4.41
N CYS A 14 17.63 -3.91 5.18
CA CYS A 14 18.22 -4.40 6.42
C CYS A 14 17.85 -5.86 6.62
N ASP A 15 18.59 -6.53 7.51
CA ASP A 15 18.38 -7.95 7.80
C ASP A 15 17.05 -8.21 8.53
N ASP A 16 16.67 -7.33 9.47
CA ASP A 16 15.37 -7.37 10.15
C ASP A 16 14.86 -5.97 10.54
N VAL A 17 13.83 -5.50 9.84
CA VAL A 17 13.18 -4.21 10.09
C VAL A 17 12.42 -4.23 11.41
N TYR A 18 11.87 -5.39 11.77
CA TYR A 18 11.00 -5.56 12.93
C TYR A 18 11.79 -5.48 14.24
N GLU A 19 13.02 -6.01 14.26
CA GLU A 19 13.93 -5.82 15.40
C GLU A 19 14.27 -4.33 15.62
N THR A 20 14.51 -3.59 14.55
CA THR A 20 14.76 -2.15 14.64
C THR A 20 13.54 -1.40 15.18
N MET A 21 12.34 -1.78 14.75
CA MET A 21 11.08 -1.22 15.26
C MET A 21 10.84 -1.54 16.73
N LYS A 22 11.24 -2.73 17.21
CA LYS A 22 11.13 -3.10 18.64
C LYS A 22 12.01 -2.21 19.53
N CYS A 23 13.21 -1.86 19.09
CA CYS A 23 14.11 -0.96 19.83
C CYS A 23 13.48 0.43 20.06
N ASP A 24 12.69 0.92 19.10
CA ASP A 24 12.09 2.26 19.11
C ASP A 24 10.56 2.23 19.25
N ILE A 25 10.01 1.24 19.96
CA ILE A 25 8.57 0.95 19.91
C ILE A 25 7.66 2.09 20.37
N ALA A 26 8.17 3.01 21.19
CA ALA A 26 7.44 4.21 21.60
C ALA A 26 7.07 5.14 20.42
N LYS A 27 7.78 5.05 19.29
CA LYS A 27 7.54 5.84 18.08
C LYS A 27 6.57 5.16 17.10
N PHE A 28 6.23 3.89 17.35
CA PHE A 28 5.43 3.07 16.43
C PHE A 28 4.10 2.62 17.05
N GLY A 29 3.05 2.65 16.23
CA GLY A 29 1.76 2.05 16.54
C GLY A 29 1.72 0.61 16.05
N THR A 30 1.81 -0.35 16.97
CA THR A 30 1.81 -1.80 16.67
C THR A 30 0.52 -2.50 17.10
N SER A 31 -0.50 -1.74 17.49
CA SER A 31 -1.79 -2.29 17.95
C SER A 31 -2.58 -3.07 16.89
N ASP A 32 -2.18 -3.00 15.63
CA ASP A 32 -2.89 -3.69 14.53
C ASP A 32 -2.23 -5.04 14.17
N TYR A 33 -1.13 -5.40 14.84
CA TYR A 33 -0.51 -6.72 14.69
C TYR A 33 -1.32 -7.80 15.41
N PRO A 34 -1.41 -9.02 14.84
CA PRO A 34 -2.01 -10.15 15.52
C PRO A 34 -1.19 -10.52 16.78
N PRO A 35 -1.84 -11.02 17.85
CA PRO A 35 -1.15 -11.38 19.09
C PRO A 35 -0.13 -12.52 18.92
N ASP A 36 -0.35 -13.38 17.91
CA ASP A 36 0.56 -14.45 17.50
C ASP A 36 1.20 -14.11 16.15
N ASN A 37 1.91 -12.99 16.09
CA ASN A 37 2.64 -12.60 14.89
C ASN A 37 4.06 -13.19 14.89
N ALA A 38 4.55 -13.59 13.71
CA ALA A 38 5.87 -14.20 13.53
C ALA A 38 7.03 -13.33 14.05
N TYR A 39 6.80 -12.02 14.17
CA TYR A 39 7.81 -11.05 14.58
C TYR A 39 7.77 -10.74 16.08
N GLY A 40 6.86 -11.32 16.87
CA GLY A 40 6.74 -11.03 18.30
C GLY A 40 6.48 -9.55 18.64
N MET A 41 5.79 -8.82 17.74
CA MET A 41 5.43 -7.41 17.95
C MET A 41 4.43 -7.28 19.10
N PRO A 42 4.71 -6.46 20.12
CA PRO A 42 3.79 -6.28 21.23
C PRO A 42 2.63 -5.36 20.82
N PHE A 43 1.47 -5.58 21.43
CA PHE A 43 0.26 -4.80 21.18
C PHE A 43 0.30 -3.49 21.96
N VAL A 44 0.89 -2.43 21.39
CA VAL A 44 1.03 -1.13 22.06
C VAL A 44 0.56 0.04 21.19
N ASN A 45 0.33 1.19 21.82
CA ASN A 45 0.13 2.48 21.16
C ASN A 45 -1.09 2.61 20.22
N LYS A 46 -2.21 2.01 20.61
CA LYS A 46 -3.46 2.04 19.84
C LYS A 46 -4.02 3.46 19.70
N LYS A 47 -4.18 3.92 18.45
CA LYS A 47 -4.79 5.22 18.08
C LYS A 47 -4.07 6.45 18.68
N VAL A 48 -2.78 6.35 18.99
CA VAL A 48 -2.00 7.51 19.43
C VAL A 48 -1.67 8.40 18.20
N PRO A 49 -2.05 9.69 18.20
CA PRO A 49 -1.73 10.58 17.09
C PRO A 49 -0.22 10.80 16.94
N GLY A 50 0.27 10.91 15.71
CA GLY A 50 1.67 11.23 15.41
C GLY A 50 2.63 10.03 15.40
N LEU A 51 2.15 8.82 15.71
CA LEU A 51 2.96 7.60 15.58
C LEU A 51 2.87 7.01 14.18
N MET A 52 4.00 6.47 13.71
CA MET A 52 4.03 5.72 12.46
C MET A 52 3.51 4.30 12.70
N LYS A 53 2.72 3.79 11.75
CA LYS A 53 2.18 2.42 11.79
C LYS A 53 2.59 1.68 10.55
N ASP A 54 2.77 0.37 10.67
CA ASP A 54 2.87 -0.51 9.53
C ASP A 54 1.46 -0.80 8.99
N GLU A 55 1.13 -0.32 7.78
CA GLU A 55 -0.18 -0.55 7.17
C GLU A 55 -0.41 -2.01 6.77
N ASN A 56 0.66 -2.78 6.62
CA ASN A 56 0.60 -4.17 6.25
C ASN A 56 0.56 -5.12 7.44
N ASN A 57 0.63 -4.64 8.68
CA ASN A 57 0.59 -5.44 9.91
C ASN A 57 1.48 -6.70 9.82
N GLY A 58 2.72 -6.57 9.36
CA GLY A 58 3.68 -7.66 9.23
C GLY A 58 3.69 -8.39 7.88
N ALA A 59 2.79 -8.06 6.96
CA ALA A 59 2.79 -8.67 5.63
C ALA A 59 3.85 -8.01 4.73
N ILE A 60 4.77 -8.84 4.21
CA ILE A 60 5.94 -8.36 3.47
C ILE A 60 5.51 -7.84 2.09
N MET A 61 5.87 -6.60 1.77
CA MET A 61 5.74 -6.07 0.41
C MET A 61 6.83 -6.68 -0.46
N THR A 62 6.46 -7.48 -1.45
CA THR A 62 7.42 -8.15 -2.34
C THR A 62 7.73 -7.31 -3.57
N GLU A 63 6.72 -6.64 -4.12
CA GLU A 63 6.85 -5.85 -5.34
C GLU A 63 6.05 -4.55 -5.26
N PHE A 64 6.61 -3.49 -5.85
CA PHE A 64 5.98 -2.19 -5.95
C PHE A 64 6.11 -1.64 -7.37
N VAL A 65 5.00 -1.20 -7.95
CA VAL A 65 4.95 -0.58 -9.28
C VAL A 65 4.25 0.78 -9.17
N GLY A 66 4.97 1.85 -9.48
CA GLY A 66 4.43 3.21 -9.47
C GLY A 66 4.46 3.83 -10.86
N LEU A 67 3.28 4.15 -11.42
CA LEU A 67 3.18 4.79 -12.74
C LEU A 67 3.10 6.31 -12.63
N ARG A 68 2.37 6.82 -11.63
CA ARG A 68 2.16 8.26 -11.38
C ARG A 68 1.80 8.48 -9.90
N ALA A 69 1.87 9.74 -9.45
CA ALA A 69 1.27 10.14 -8.18
C ALA A 69 -0.18 9.61 -8.04
N LYS A 70 -0.47 8.93 -6.92
CA LYS A 70 -1.77 8.26 -6.65
C LYS A 70 -2.15 7.17 -7.66
N MET A 71 -1.18 6.62 -8.39
CA MET A 71 -1.36 5.50 -9.32
C MET A 71 -0.22 4.49 -9.18
N TYR A 72 -0.47 3.44 -8.41
CA TYR A 72 0.50 2.41 -8.07
C TYR A 72 -0.19 1.08 -7.77
N ALA A 73 0.59 0.00 -7.82
CA ALA A 73 0.20 -1.32 -7.35
C ALA A 73 1.28 -1.89 -6.43
N VAL A 74 0.86 -2.62 -5.41
CA VAL A 74 1.74 -3.26 -4.43
C VAL A 74 1.33 -4.72 -4.30
N ARG A 75 2.31 -5.62 -4.45
CA ARG A 75 2.14 -7.03 -4.15
C ARG A 75 2.62 -7.27 -2.72
N VAL A 76 1.76 -7.93 -1.95
CA VAL A 76 1.99 -8.18 -0.54
C VAL A 76 1.83 -9.68 -0.33
N ASP A 77 2.80 -10.29 0.35
CA ASP A 77 2.78 -11.72 0.62
C ASP A 77 1.57 -12.09 1.49
N ASP A 78 0.96 -13.25 1.20
CA ASP A 78 -0.27 -13.74 1.85
C ASP A 78 -1.46 -12.75 1.85
N ARG A 79 -1.45 -11.73 0.98
CA ARG A 79 -2.53 -10.75 0.86
C ARG A 79 -2.88 -10.43 -0.58
N LYS A 80 -4.07 -9.84 -0.75
CA LYS A 80 -4.53 -9.35 -2.05
C LYS A 80 -3.74 -8.11 -2.44
N ASP A 81 -3.33 -8.05 -3.71
CA ASP A 81 -2.68 -6.89 -4.30
C ASP A 81 -3.42 -5.58 -3.98
N ILE A 82 -2.67 -4.59 -3.51
CA ILE A 82 -3.17 -3.23 -3.28
C ILE A 82 -3.02 -2.47 -4.59
N LYS A 83 -4.12 -1.94 -5.12
CA LYS A 83 -4.13 -1.21 -6.40
C LYS A 83 -4.76 0.15 -6.23
N LYS A 84 -4.00 1.19 -6.59
CA LYS A 84 -4.44 2.58 -6.60
C LYS A 84 -4.41 3.11 -8.03
N ALA A 85 -5.52 3.69 -8.48
CA ALA A 85 -5.60 4.39 -9.76
C ALA A 85 -6.49 5.63 -9.61
N LYS A 86 -5.88 6.79 -9.34
CA LYS A 86 -6.61 8.05 -9.21
C LYS A 86 -7.47 8.32 -10.46
N GLY A 87 -8.74 8.66 -10.24
CA GLY A 87 -9.70 8.95 -11.32
C GLY A 87 -10.43 7.71 -11.87
N VAL A 88 -10.04 6.51 -11.47
CA VAL A 88 -10.74 5.26 -11.80
C VAL A 88 -11.57 4.82 -10.59
N LYS A 89 -12.80 4.37 -10.82
CA LYS A 89 -13.66 3.85 -9.75
C LYS A 89 -13.04 2.61 -9.10
N ASN A 90 -13.06 2.52 -7.78
CA ASN A 90 -12.50 1.39 -7.02
C ASN A 90 -13.02 0.03 -7.50
N ASN A 91 -14.31 -0.11 -7.83
CA ASN A 91 -14.87 -1.36 -8.36
C ASN A 91 -14.26 -1.78 -9.71
N ILE A 92 -13.91 -0.81 -10.57
CA ILE A 92 -13.27 -1.07 -11.86
C ILE A 92 -11.82 -1.52 -11.63
N VAL A 93 -11.10 -0.84 -10.75
CA VAL A 93 -9.73 -1.23 -10.34
C VAL A 93 -9.72 -2.64 -9.74
N ALA A 94 -10.70 -2.95 -8.87
CA ALA A 94 -10.78 -4.25 -8.21
C ALA A 94 -11.07 -5.40 -9.18
N ARG A 95 -11.89 -5.17 -10.22
CA ARG A 95 -12.41 -6.23 -11.11
C ARG A 95 -11.70 -6.36 -12.45
N THR A 96 -11.07 -5.30 -12.96
CA THR A 96 -10.61 -5.24 -14.37
C THR A 96 -9.16 -4.83 -14.55
N ILE A 97 -8.49 -4.44 -13.47
CA ILE A 97 -7.07 -4.07 -13.47
C ILE A 97 -6.36 -5.03 -12.54
N THR A 98 -5.29 -5.64 -13.02
CA THR A 98 -4.44 -6.58 -12.29
C THR A 98 -3.11 -5.92 -11.93
N PHE A 99 -2.32 -6.52 -11.05
CA PHE A 99 -0.96 -6.03 -10.79
C PHE A 99 -0.10 -6.07 -12.07
N ASP A 100 -0.22 -7.14 -12.86
CA ASP A 100 0.49 -7.31 -14.12
C ASP A 100 0.20 -6.20 -15.13
N ASP A 101 -1.05 -5.70 -15.18
CA ASP A 101 -1.39 -4.54 -16.01
C ASP A 101 -0.51 -3.32 -15.67
N TYR A 102 -0.19 -3.08 -14.39
CA TYR A 102 0.70 -1.98 -13.99
C TYR A 102 2.15 -2.25 -14.42
N THR A 103 2.64 -3.47 -14.19
CA THR A 103 3.99 -3.90 -14.59
C THR A 103 4.18 -3.76 -16.09
N ARG A 104 3.18 -4.16 -16.87
CA ARG A 104 3.19 -4.07 -18.32
C ARG A 104 3.17 -2.62 -18.80
N CYS A 105 2.31 -1.78 -18.22
CA CYS A 105 2.33 -0.33 -18.52
C CYS A 105 3.69 0.31 -18.22
N LEU A 106 4.36 -0.11 -17.15
CA LEU A 106 5.67 0.43 -16.79
C LEU A 106 6.78 -0.04 -17.75
N ASN A 107 6.81 -1.32 -18.08
CA ASN A 107 7.90 -1.93 -18.87
C ASN A 107 7.76 -1.71 -20.38
N GLU A 108 6.53 -1.69 -20.90
CA GLU A 108 6.26 -1.52 -22.34
C GLU A 108 5.92 -0.07 -22.71
N GLU A 109 5.87 0.85 -21.73
CA GLU A 109 5.46 2.25 -21.90
C GLU A 109 4.09 2.40 -22.61
N ILE A 110 3.18 1.45 -22.37
CA ILE A 110 1.85 1.44 -22.98
C ILE A 110 0.81 2.15 -22.12
N GLU A 111 -0.19 2.74 -22.78
CA GLU A 111 -1.38 3.27 -22.11
C GLU A 111 -2.52 2.25 -22.10
N MET A 112 -3.05 1.97 -20.90
CA MET A 112 -4.25 1.16 -20.75
C MET A 112 -5.46 2.00 -20.41
N THR A 113 -6.54 1.82 -21.18
CA THR A 113 -7.84 2.44 -20.90
C THR A 113 -8.85 1.40 -20.43
N ARG A 114 -9.72 1.80 -19.48
CA ARG A 114 -10.85 0.97 -19.00
C ARG A 114 -12.15 1.76 -19.07
N ARG A 115 -13.21 1.13 -19.59
CA ARG A 115 -14.54 1.72 -19.64
C ARG A 115 -15.16 1.72 -18.24
N GLN A 116 -15.70 2.86 -17.83
CA GLN A 116 -16.43 2.99 -16.57
C GLN A 116 -17.67 3.85 -16.76
N SER A 117 -18.78 3.47 -16.15
CA SER A 117 -20.00 4.28 -16.16
C SER A 117 -19.97 5.26 -14.99
N CYS A 118 -20.13 6.56 -15.23
CA CYS A 118 -20.31 7.56 -14.19
C CYS A 118 -21.59 8.36 -14.42
N ILE A 119 -22.32 8.65 -13.35
CA ILE A 119 -23.36 9.68 -13.36
C ILE A 119 -22.63 11.01 -13.17
N ARG A 120 -22.79 11.95 -14.10
CA ARG A 120 -22.22 13.30 -14.02
C ARG A 120 -23.30 14.31 -14.33
N SER A 121 -23.51 15.26 -13.41
CA SER A 121 -24.28 16.46 -13.71
C SER A 121 -23.41 17.39 -14.56
N LYS A 122 -23.95 17.89 -15.67
CA LYS A 122 -23.30 18.91 -16.51
C LYS A 122 -24.13 20.18 -16.41
N LEU A 123 -23.99 20.93 -15.31
CA LEU A 123 -24.63 22.25 -15.16
C LEU A 123 -23.80 23.14 -14.21
N HIS A 124 -22.95 23.99 -14.80
CA HIS A 124 -23.03 25.45 -14.72
C HIS A 124 -22.25 26.02 -15.92
#